data_AF-A0A0B7J7P5-F1
#
_entry.id   AF-A0A0B7J7P5-F1
#
_cell.length_a   1.000
_cell.length_b   1.000
_cell.length_c   1.000
_cell.angle_alpha   90.00
_cell.angle_beta   90.00
_cell.angle_gamma   90.00
#
_symmetry.space_group_name_H-M   'P 1'
#
loop_
_entity.id
_entity.type
_entity.pdbx_description
1 polymer ?
#
loop_
_entity_poly.entity_id
_entity_poly.type
_entity_poly.pdbx_seq_one_letter_code
_entity_poly.pdbx_strand_id
1 'polypeptide(L)'
;MEANQNSTSMTRYDNKSYMAPMLYMSGFIEYYLWEDVCNEKYAQIVAYKVGRNNISLVGTAYFFSIKKYNHGGVFLNNVLGLDRSLNQIKIENIKIIFMLKAVLKHYNQLAIE
;
A
#
# COMPACT_ATOMS: atom_id res chain seq x y z
N MET A 1 36.14 -5.13 -1.56
CA MET A 1 34.85 -4.73 -2.14
C MET A 1 33.79 -5.05 -1.09
N GLU A 2 33.42 -4.06 -0.28
CA GLU A 2 32.31 -4.20 0.67
C GLU A 2 31.05 -3.70 -0.03
N ALA A 3 30.29 -4.62 -0.59
CA ALA A 3 28.91 -4.32 -0.95
C ALA A 3 28.12 -4.28 0.36
N ASN A 4 27.91 -3.08 0.89
CA ASN A 4 26.94 -2.82 1.96
C ASN A 4 25.54 -3.16 1.43
N GLN A 5 25.20 -4.45 1.47
CA GLN A 5 23.84 -4.91 1.24
C GLN A 5 23.07 -4.64 2.52
N ASN A 6 22.48 -3.45 2.62
CA ASN A 6 21.30 -3.26 3.45
C ASN A 6 20.24 -4.22 2.92
N SER A 7 20.21 -5.43 3.48
CA SER A 7 19.18 -6.43 3.21
C SER A 7 17.87 -5.86 3.71
N THR A 8 17.24 -5.05 2.86
CA THR A 8 15.87 -4.63 3.07
C THR A 8 15.06 -5.88 2.77
N SER A 9 14.48 -6.47 3.80
CA SER A 9 13.54 -7.57 3.65
C SER A 9 12.21 -7.12 4.24
N MET A 10 11.12 -7.53 3.61
CA MET A 10 9.78 -7.31 4.14
C MET A 10 9.09 -8.66 4.31
N THR A 11 8.40 -8.80 5.42
CA THR A 11 7.55 -9.96 5.70
C THR A 11 6.12 -9.50 5.85
N ARG A 12 5.19 -10.42 5.68
CA ARG A 12 3.78 -10.11 5.85
C ARG A 12 3.51 -9.91 7.35
N TYR A 13 2.92 -8.77 7.72
CA TYR A 13 2.65 -8.42 9.11
C TYR A 13 1.67 -9.41 9.75
N ASP A 14 0.65 -9.81 9.00
CA ASP A 14 -0.30 -10.84 9.39
C ASP A 14 -0.87 -11.60 8.19
N ASN A 15 -1.56 -12.70 8.46
CA ASN A 15 -2.23 -13.49 7.42
C ASN A 15 -3.63 -12.96 7.06
N LYS A 16 -4.00 -11.74 7.45
CA LYS A 16 -5.32 -11.18 7.18
C LYS A 16 -5.35 -10.48 5.82
N SER A 17 -6.53 -10.41 5.24
CA SER A 17 -6.86 -9.52 4.13
C SER A 17 -7.70 -8.38 4.67
N TYR A 18 -7.35 -7.15 4.34
CA TYR A 18 -8.06 -5.96 4.77
C TYR A 18 -8.88 -5.38 3.61
N MET A 19 -10.07 -4.86 3.93
CA MET A 19 -10.98 -4.27 2.94
C MET A 19 -11.26 -2.81 3.28
N ALA A 20 -10.58 -1.90 2.60
CA ALA A 20 -10.84 -0.47 2.75
C ALA A 20 -12.03 -0.05 1.86
N PRO A 21 -13.07 0.63 2.39
CA PRO A 21 -14.13 1.18 1.57
C PRO A 21 -13.57 2.28 0.65
N MET A 22 -14.01 2.28 -0.61
CA MET A 22 -13.64 3.34 -1.56
C MET A 22 -14.21 4.70 -1.14
N LEU A 23 -13.45 5.78 -1.42
CA LEU A 23 -13.84 7.13 -0.98
C LEU A 23 -14.97 7.77 -1.80
N TYR A 24 -15.09 7.46 -3.10
CA TYR A 24 -15.95 8.20 -4.03
C TYR A 24 -16.99 7.34 -4.76
N MET A 25 -17.04 6.04 -4.46
CA MET A 25 -17.95 5.11 -5.12
C MET A 25 -18.18 3.88 -4.26
N SER A 26 -19.26 3.15 -4.54
CA SER A 26 -19.51 1.86 -3.89
C SER A 26 -18.47 0.83 -4.32
N GLY A 27 -17.70 0.34 -3.37
CA GLY A 27 -16.63 -0.62 -3.62
C GLY A 27 -15.68 -0.77 -2.46
N PHE A 28 -14.77 -1.75 -2.58
CA PHE A 28 -13.75 -2.03 -1.59
C PHE A 28 -12.39 -2.19 -2.26
N ILE A 29 -11.34 -1.86 -1.54
CA ILE A 29 -9.95 -2.04 -1.94
C ILE A 29 -9.37 -3.09 -1.00
N GLU A 30 -8.91 -4.18 -1.58
CA GLU A 30 -8.25 -5.25 -0.85
C GLU A 30 -6.76 -4.96 -0.73
N TYR A 31 -6.24 -5.05 0.49
CA TYR A 31 -4.83 -4.82 0.75
C TYR A 31 -4.28 -5.73 1.87
N TYR A 32 -2.97 -5.92 1.83
CA TYR A 32 -2.20 -6.61 2.87
C TYR A 32 -1.25 -5.65 3.58
N LEU A 33 -0.95 -5.98 4.84
CA LEU A 33 0.07 -5.30 5.62
C LEU A 33 1.37 -6.10 5.59
N TRP A 34 2.46 -5.36 5.42
CA TRP A 34 3.83 -5.85 5.44
C TRP A 34 4.63 -5.04 6.45
N GLU A 35 5.68 -5.63 6.96
CA GLU A 35 6.59 -5.00 7.91
C GLU A 35 8.03 -5.25 7.47
N ASP A 36 8.87 -4.23 7.53
CA ASP A 36 10.30 -4.37 7.27
C ASP A 36 11.08 -4.67 8.57
N VAL A 37 12.38 -4.90 8.43
CA VAL A 37 13.30 -5.15 9.56
C VAL A 37 13.39 -3.99 10.56
N CYS A 38 12.91 -2.80 10.22
CA CYS A 38 12.89 -1.60 11.04
C CYS A 38 11.52 -1.38 11.72
N ASN A 39 10.59 -2.33 11.62
CA ASN A 39 9.19 -2.22 12.07
C ASN A 39 8.40 -1.11 11.36
N GLU A 40 8.82 -0.72 10.15
CA GLU A 40 8.02 0.15 9.28
C GLU A 40 6.93 -0.69 8.61
N LYS A 41 5.68 -0.24 8.72
CA LYS A 41 4.54 -0.89 8.09
C LYS A 41 4.29 -0.37 6.68
N TYR A 42 4.01 -1.29 5.78
CA TYR A 42 3.70 -1.03 4.38
C TYR A 42 2.35 -1.62 4.00
N ALA A 43 1.60 -0.90 3.18
CA ALA A 43 0.38 -1.39 2.57
C ALA A 43 0.66 -1.89 1.14
N GLN A 44 0.24 -3.11 0.84
CA GLN A 44 0.23 -3.67 -0.51
C GLN A 44 -1.19 -3.73 -1.04
N ILE A 45 -1.50 -2.97 -2.09
CA ILE A 45 -2.83 -2.98 -2.72
C ILE A 45 -2.88 -4.14 -3.72
N VAL A 46 -3.86 -5.03 -3.60
CA VAL A 46 -3.89 -6.31 -4.35
C VAL A 46 -5.04 -6.36 -5.36
N ALA A 47 -6.18 -5.83 -4.97
CA ALA A 47 -7.37 -5.83 -5.81
C ALA A 47 -8.29 -4.69 -5.41
N TYR A 48 -9.24 -4.38 -6.27
CA TYR A 48 -10.34 -3.51 -5.93
C TYR A 48 -11.62 -4.01 -6.59
N LYS A 49 -12.73 -3.88 -5.85
CA LYS A 49 -14.06 -4.29 -6.29
C LYS A 49 -14.93 -3.07 -6.51
N VAL A 50 -15.53 -2.98 -7.68
CA VAL A 50 -16.53 -1.97 -8.04
C VAL A 50 -17.81 -2.70 -8.43
N GLY A 51 -18.89 -2.48 -7.67
CA GLY A 51 -20.14 -3.23 -7.86
C GLY A 51 -19.93 -4.75 -7.75
N ARG A 52 -20.26 -5.51 -8.80
CA ARG A 52 -20.06 -6.97 -8.86
C ARG A 52 -18.68 -7.37 -9.45
N ASN A 53 -17.93 -6.43 -10.01
CA ASN A 53 -16.69 -6.73 -10.70
C ASN A 53 -15.51 -6.67 -9.74
N ASN A 54 -14.75 -7.76 -9.65
CA ASN A 54 -13.50 -7.80 -8.92
C ASN A 54 -12.34 -7.58 -9.90
N ILE A 55 -11.53 -6.55 -9.68
CA ILE A 55 -10.42 -6.19 -10.54
C ILE A 55 -9.14 -6.43 -9.74
N SER A 56 -8.44 -7.52 -10.07
CA SER A 56 -7.14 -7.79 -9.48
C SER A 56 -6.06 -6.94 -10.15
N LEU A 57 -5.14 -6.44 -9.33
CA LEU A 57 -3.95 -5.71 -9.77
C LEU A 57 -2.76 -6.66 -9.98
N VAL A 58 -3.02 -7.91 -10.41
CA VAL A 58 -1.97 -8.92 -10.64
C VAL A 58 -0.85 -8.33 -11.49
N GLY A 59 0.37 -8.32 -10.94
CA GLY A 59 1.57 -7.80 -11.62
C GLY A 59 2.04 -6.42 -11.14
N THR A 60 1.19 -5.63 -10.48
CA THR A 60 1.57 -4.33 -9.88
C THR A 60 1.57 -4.42 -8.35
N ALA A 61 2.53 -5.19 -7.83
CA ALA A 61 2.73 -5.27 -6.38
C ALA A 61 3.56 -4.07 -5.92
N TYR A 62 2.87 -2.98 -5.60
CA TYR A 62 3.47 -1.81 -5.00
C TYR A 62 3.24 -1.82 -3.49
N PHE A 63 4.31 -1.57 -2.73
CA PHE A 63 4.27 -1.43 -1.29
C PHE A 63 4.41 0.05 -0.92
N PHE A 64 3.50 0.55 -0.09
CA PHE A 64 3.45 1.95 0.30
C PHE A 64 3.70 2.09 1.79
N SER A 65 4.74 2.84 2.16
CA SER A 65 5.03 3.15 3.58
C SER A 65 3.86 3.90 4.21
N ILE A 66 3.30 3.32 5.28
CA ILE A 66 2.16 3.90 5.99
C ILE A 66 2.61 5.16 6.74
N LYS A 67 3.74 5.10 7.44
CA LYS A 67 4.27 6.23 8.21
C LYS A 67 4.53 7.44 7.32
N LYS A 68 5.18 7.24 6.17
CA LYS A 68 5.46 8.32 5.20
C LYS A 68 4.19 9.04 4.79
N TYR A 69 3.15 8.31 4.40
CA TYR A 69 1.93 8.93 3.87
C TYR A 69 0.95 9.40 4.94
N ASN A 70 1.02 8.88 6.17
CA ASN A 70 0.28 9.44 7.30
C ASN A 70 0.82 10.80 7.74
N HIS A 71 2.15 10.99 7.76
CA HIS A 71 2.75 12.27 8.16
C HIS A 71 2.84 13.27 7.00
N GLY A 72 3.21 12.77 5.82
CA GLY A 72 3.48 13.60 4.64
C GLY A 72 2.29 13.79 3.72
N GLY A 73 1.17 13.10 3.94
CA GLY A 73 0.00 13.14 3.06
C GLY A 73 0.23 12.47 1.69
N VAL A 74 -0.85 12.21 0.97
CA VAL A 74 -0.82 11.63 -0.39
C VAL A 74 -1.13 12.73 -1.41
N PHE A 75 -0.11 13.21 -2.11
CA PHE A 75 -0.21 14.27 -3.12
C PHE A 75 0.05 13.74 -4.53
N LEU A 76 -0.66 14.31 -5.52
CA LEU A 76 -0.39 14.03 -6.93
C LEU A 76 1.09 14.34 -7.25
N ASN A 77 1.74 13.50 -8.05
CA ASN A 77 3.14 13.61 -8.49
C ASN A 77 4.24 13.28 -7.47
N ASN A 78 3.92 13.00 -6.19
CA ASN A 78 4.92 12.66 -5.17
C ASN A 78 4.66 11.31 -4.47
N VAL A 79 3.95 10.40 -5.14
CA VAL A 79 3.72 9.04 -4.62
C VAL A 79 4.85 8.13 -5.11
N LEU A 80 5.64 7.65 -4.16
CA LEU A 80 6.66 6.61 -4.32
C LEU A 80 6.17 5.31 -3.67
N GLY A 81 6.16 4.23 -4.44
CA GLY A 81 5.97 2.86 -3.93
C GLY A 81 7.29 2.10 -3.98
N LEU A 82 7.33 0.92 -3.35
CA LEU A 82 8.38 -0.07 -3.58
C LEU A 82 7.84 -1.16 -4.51
N ASP A 83 8.64 -1.63 -5.46
CA ASP A 83 8.31 -2.80 -6.28
C ASP A 83 8.59 -4.12 -5.53
N ARG A 84 8.44 -5.26 -6.23
CA ARG A 84 8.71 -6.61 -5.67
C ARG A 84 10.17 -6.82 -5.27
N SER A 85 11.09 -6.08 -5.89
CA SER A 85 12.52 -6.10 -5.59
C SER A 85 12.88 -5.03 -4.55
N LEU A 86 11.87 -4.37 -3.96
CA LEU A 86 11.99 -3.29 -2.98
C LEU A 86 12.68 -2.03 -3.52
N ASN A 87 12.71 -1.87 -4.84
CA ASN A 87 13.20 -0.65 -5.47
C ASN A 87 12.12 0.42 -5.40
N GLN A 88 12.54 1.65 -5.10
CA GLN A 88 11.65 2.78 -5.09
C GLN A 88 11.25 3.16 -6.52
N ILE A 89 9.94 3.32 -6.73
CA ILE A 89 9.36 3.67 -8.02
C ILE A 89 8.30 4.75 -7.87
N LYS A 90 8.23 5.64 -8.85
CA LYS A 90 7.23 6.69 -8.89
C LYS A 90 5.91 6.16 -9.45
N ILE A 91 4.82 6.44 -8.74
CA ILE A 91 3.47 6.04 -9.13
C ILE A 91 2.74 7.24 -9.73
N GLU A 92 2.48 7.16 -11.03
CA GLU A 92 1.78 8.21 -11.79
C GLU A 92 0.30 7.87 -12.04
N ASN A 93 -0.11 6.65 -11.70
CA ASN A 93 -1.48 6.20 -11.87
C ASN A 93 -2.40 6.79 -10.80
N ILE A 94 -3.22 7.77 -11.19
CA ILE A 94 -4.16 8.46 -10.30
C ILE A 94 -5.13 7.53 -9.57
N LYS A 95 -5.51 6.39 -10.17
CA LYS A 95 -6.40 5.42 -9.50
C LYS A 95 -5.72 4.81 -8.29
N ILE A 96 -4.43 4.46 -8.40
CA ILE A 96 -3.64 3.91 -7.29
C ILE A 96 -3.51 4.94 -6.17
N ILE A 97 -3.32 6.23 -6.51
CA ILE A 97 -3.26 7.32 -5.54
C ILE A 97 -4.55 7.41 -4.72
N PHE A 98 -5.71 7.34 -5.37
CA PHE A 98 -7.00 7.34 -4.67
C PHE A 98 -7.21 6.08 -3.81
N MET A 99 -6.78 4.91 -4.30
CA MET A 99 -6.84 3.68 -3.53
C MET A 99 -5.96 3.76 -2.27
N LEU A 100 -4.74 4.28 -2.39
CA LEU A 100 -3.84 4.48 -1.26
C LEU A 100 -4.44 5.40 -0.20
N LYS A 101 -5.10 6.50 -0.60
CA LYS A 101 -5.81 7.39 0.34
C LYS A 101 -6.89 6.64 1.13
N ALA A 102 -7.68 5.81 0.46
CA ALA A 102 -8.71 5.00 1.10
C ALA A 102 -8.11 3.98 2.09
N VAL A 103 -7.04 3.29 1.67
CA VAL A 103 -6.33 2.31 2.49
C VAL A 103 -5.73 2.93 3.74
N LEU A 104 -5.08 4.10 3.63
CA LEU A 104 -4.51 4.80 4.79
C LEU A 104 -5.60 5.26 5.76
N LYS A 105 -6.71 5.80 5.23
CA LYS A 105 -7.86 6.18 6.06
C LYS A 105 -8.38 4.99 6.86
N HIS A 106 -8.58 3.85 6.19
CA HIS A 106 -9.06 2.62 6.84
C HIS A 106 -8.06 2.07 7.86
N TYR A 107 -6.78 2.01 7.52
CA TYR A 107 -5.72 1.58 8.45
C TYR A 107 -5.72 2.41 9.74
N ASN A 108 -5.85 3.74 9.62
CA ASN A 108 -5.88 4.62 10.79
C ASN A 108 -7.14 4.43 11.64
N GLN A 109 -8.27 4.03 11.05
CA GLN A 109 -9.48 3.70 11.82
C GLN A 109 -9.26 2.43 12.65
N LEU A 110 -8.64 1.40 12.06
CA LEU A 110 -8.32 0.16 12.76
C LEU A 110 -7.30 0.34 13.89
N ALA A 111 -6.42 1.35 13.80
CA ALA A 111 -5.43 1.63 14.84
C ALA A 111 -6.00 2.37 16.06
N ILE A 112 -7.23 2.87 15.98
CA ILE A 112 -7.94 3.56 17.06
C ILE A 112 -8.81 2.58 17.88
N GLU A 113 -9.06 1.39 17.34
CA GLU A 113 -9.78 0.27 17.98
C GLU A 113 -8.85 -0.62 18.81
#